data_AF-A0A382T1G1-F1
#
_entry.id   AF-A0A382T1G1-F1
#
_cell.length_a   1.000
_cell.length_b   1.000
_cell.length_c   1.000
_cell.angle_alpha   90.00
_cell.angle_beta   90.00
_cell.angle_gamma   90.00
#
_symmetry.space_group_name_H-M   'P 1'
#
loop_
_entity.id
_entity.type
_entity.pdbx_description
1 polymer ?
#
loop_
_entity_poly.entity_id
_entity_poly.type
_entity_poly.pdbx_seq_one_letter_code
_entity_poly.pdbx_strand_id
1 'polypeptide(L)'
;MIPGTREENGRVELSVDLSDSPLYNEDLAPTSLKKRTWSTMHIAALWVGMAVCIPTYMLAASLMMSGLTWWQAVLAVFLGNLIIYIPLALNGHAGAKYGIPFPVFLRASFGTTGSNIP
;
A
#
# COMPACT_ATOMS: atom_id res chain seq x y z
N MET A 1 -16.78 -1.13 -20.32
CA MET A 1 -17.59 -0.24 -19.45
C MET A 1 -18.31 -1.12 -18.45
N ILE A 2 -17.85 -1.13 -17.19
CA ILE A 2 -18.45 -1.96 -16.13
C ILE A 2 -19.67 -1.20 -15.58
N PRO A 3 -20.87 -1.80 -15.54
CA PRO A 3 -22.07 -1.12 -15.02
C PRO A 3 -21.84 -0.63 -13.58
N GLY A 4 -22.14 0.64 -13.28
CA GLY A 4 -22.08 1.18 -11.92
C GLY A 4 -20.74 1.79 -11.48
N THR A 5 -19.86 2.13 -12.42
CA THR A 5 -18.59 2.81 -12.12
C THR A 5 -18.47 4.12 -12.91
N ARG A 6 -18.03 5.19 -12.24
CA ARG A 6 -17.70 6.49 -12.83
C ARG A 6 -16.19 6.61 -12.93
N GLU A 7 -15.65 6.72 -14.13
CA GLU A 7 -14.23 6.99 -14.35
C GLU A 7 -13.99 8.49 -14.54
N GLU A 8 -13.06 9.06 -13.77
CA GLU A 8 -12.60 10.44 -13.94
C GLU A 8 -11.06 10.45 -13.87
N ASN A 9 -10.39 10.91 -14.94
CA ASN A 9 -8.92 10.98 -15.04
C ASN A 9 -8.19 9.64 -14.74
N GLY A 10 -8.73 8.51 -15.21
CA GLY A 10 -8.13 7.17 -15.04
C GLY A 10 -8.30 6.57 -13.63
N ARG A 11 -9.08 7.23 -12.75
CA ARG A 11 -9.46 6.72 -11.44
C ARG A 11 -10.93 6.30 -11.47
N VAL A 12 -11.21 5.14 -10.89
CA VAL A 12 -12.55 4.54 -10.89
C VAL A 12 -13.23 4.84 -9.55
N GLU A 13 -14.46 5.33 -9.61
CA GLU A 13 -15.36 5.52 -8.48
C GLU A 13 -16.56 4.59 -8.62
N LEU A 14 -16.95 3.93 -7.53
CA LEU A 14 -18.18 3.16 -7.48
C LEU A 14 -19.36 4.12 -7.35
N SER A 15 -20.29 4.06 -8.31
CA SER A 15 -21.54 4.84 -8.29
C SER A 15 -22.74 4.02 -7.81
N VAL A 16 -22.52 2.76 -7.41
CA VAL A 16 -23.55 1.86 -6.87
C VAL A 16 -23.53 1.95 -5.35
N ASP A 17 -24.71 2.05 -4.76
CA ASP A 17 -24.89 1.96 -3.32
C ASP A 17 -24.66 0.52 -2.84
N LEU A 18 -23.68 0.34 -1.95
CA LEU A 18 -23.29 -0.96 -1.39
C LEU A 18 -23.79 -1.14 0.05
N SER A 19 -24.60 -0.20 0.56
CA SER A 19 -25.06 -0.19 1.96
C SER A 19 -25.86 -1.43 2.36
N ASP A 20 -26.49 -2.11 1.40
CA ASP A 20 -27.25 -3.35 1.62
C ASP A 20 -26.37 -4.61 1.68
N SER A 21 -25.06 -4.51 1.44
CA SER A 21 -24.18 -5.69 1.45
C SER A 21 -23.83 -6.09 2.88
N PRO A 22 -23.90 -7.39 3.25
CA PRO A 22 -23.50 -7.88 4.57
C PRO A 22 -22.00 -7.72 4.88
N LEU A 23 -21.21 -7.26 3.90
CA LEU A 23 -19.77 -7.02 4.00
C LEU A 23 -19.40 -5.52 3.92
N TYR A 24 -20.41 -4.65 3.88
CA TYR A 24 -20.25 -3.20 3.87
C TYR A 24 -19.96 -2.68 5.28
N ASN A 25 -18.92 -1.87 5.41
CA ASN A 25 -18.62 -1.09 6.60
C ASN A 25 -18.20 0.31 6.13
N GLU A 26 -18.60 1.37 6.84
CA GLU A 26 -18.26 2.75 6.43
C GLU A 26 -16.74 2.97 6.36
N ASP A 27 -15.95 2.34 7.23
CA ASP A 27 -14.48 2.41 7.20
C ASP A 27 -13.85 1.60 6.05
N LEU A 28 -14.60 0.64 5.50
CA LEU A 28 -14.15 -0.22 4.39
C LEU A 28 -14.72 0.23 3.04
N ALA A 29 -15.59 1.23 3.04
CA ALA A 29 -16.22 1.75 1.83
C ALA A 29 -15.15 2.33 0.89
N PRO A 30 -15.29 2.16 -0.45
CA PRO A 30 -14.39 2.78 -1.41
C PRO A 30 -14.32 4.28 -1.19
N THR A 31 -13.10 4.83 -1.14
CA THR A 31 -12.94 6.27 -0.93
C THR A 31 -13.32 7.02 -2.21
N SER A 32 -14.39 7.83 -2.13
CA SER A 32 -14.84 8.71 -3.21
C SER A 32 -13.74 9.66 -3.67
N LEU A 33 -13.77 10.07 -4.94
CA LEU A 33 -12.71 10.91 -5.52
C LEU A 33 -12.54 12.23 -4.77
N LYS A 34 -13.63 12.79 -4.24
CA LYS A 34 -13.64 14.02 -3.43
C LYS A 34 -12.96 13.86 -2.06
N LYS A 35 -12.92 12.65 -1.50
CA LYS A 35 -12.30 12.35 -0.20
C LYS A 35 -10.80 12.00 -0.32
N ARG A 36 -10.25 11.87 -1.54
CA ARG A 36 -8.82 11.61 -1.78
C ARG A 36 -7.99 12.90 -1.66
N THR A 37 -7.76 13.36 -0.43
CA THR A 37 -6.98 14.58 -0.13
C THR A 37 -5.47 14.35 -0.07
N TRP A 38 -5.03 13.08 -0.11
CA TRP A 38 -3.62 12.73 -0.02
C TRP A 38 -2.91 12.88 -1.37
N SER A 39 -2.05 13.91 -1.44
CA SER A 39 -1.11 14.09 -2.55
C SER A 39 0.10 13.17 -2.39
N THR A 40 0.88 12.97 -3.46
CA THR A 40 2.13 12.21 -3.47
C THR A 40 3.10 12.66 -2.38
N MET A 41 3.09 13.96 -2.01
CA MET A 41 3.91 14.50 -0.93
C MET A 41 3.51 13.98 0.46
N HIS A 42 2.21 13.83 0.74
CA HIS A 42 1.74 13.26 2.00
C HIS A 42 2.15 11.78 2.11
N ILE A 43 2.06 11.06 0.99
CA ILE A 43 2.49 9.66 0.91
C ILE A 43 4.01 9.55 1.12
N ALA A 44 4.81 10.41 0.47
CA ALA A 44 6.25 10.44 0.64
C ALA A 44 6.66 10.78 2.08
N ALA A 45 6.02 11.76 2.71
CA ALA A 45 6.28 12.12 4.10
C ALA A 45 5.97 10.96 5.07
N LEU A 46 4.84 10.27 4.86
CA LEU A 46 4.50 9.06 5.62
C LEU A 46 5.56 7.97 5.41
N TRP A 47 6.03 7.79 4.17
CA TRP A 47 7.04 6.78 3.85
C TRP A 47 8.37 7.05 4.55
N VAL A 48 8.84 8.30 4.56
CA VAL A 48 10.05 8.70 5.29
C VAL A 48 9.88 8.48 6.79
N GLY A 49 8.72 8.83 7.35
CA GLY A 49 8.41 8.60 8.76
C GLY A 49 8.45 7.11 9.15
N MET A 50 8.01 6.22 8.27
CA MET A 50 8.05 4.77 8.49
C MET A 50 9.46 4.18 8.26
N ALA A 51 10.23 4.71 7.32
CA ALA A 51 11.57 4.22 6.99
C ALA A 51 12.60 4.50 8.11
N VAL A 52 12.43 5.63 8.81
CA VAL A 52 13.29 6.03 9.93
C VAL A 52 12.80 5.36 11.21
N CYS A 53 13.21 4.12 11.43
CA CYS A 53 12.87 3.36 12.63
C CYS A 53 14.05 2.53 13.17
N ILE A 54 13.97 2.11 14.44
CA ILE A 54 15.00 1.32 15.14
C ILE A 54 15.43 0.06 14.36
N PRO A 55 14.49 -0.75 13.79
CA PRO A 55 14.86 -1.93 13.00
C PRO A 55 15.82 -1.63 11.85
N THR A 56 15.68 -0.49 11.17
CA THR A 56 16.56 -0.09 10.07
C THR A 56 17.99 0.12 10.57
N TYR A 57 18.16 0.76 11.72
CA TYR A 57 19.47 0.96 12.33
C TYR A 57 20.09 -0.36 12.80
N MET A 58 19.29 -1.25 13.39
CA MET A 58 19.73 -2.59 13.79
C MET A 58 20.17 -3.42 12.59
N LEU A 59 19.44 -3.34 11.48
CA LEU A 59 19.79 -4.02 10.23
C LEU A 59 21.14 -3.52 9.72
N ALA A 60 21.37 -2.20 9.66
CA ALA A 60 22.66 -1.64 9.26
C ALA A 60 23.81 -2.11 10.17
N ALA A 61 23.61 -2.11 11.49
CA ALA A 61 24.59 -2.59 12.47
C ALA A 61 24.89 -4.09 12.30
N SER A 62 23.86 -4.90 12.03
CA SER A 62 24.00 -6.35 11.79
C SER A 62 24.82 -6.65 10.53
N LEU A 63 24.61 -5.91 9.43
CA LEU A 63 25.43 -6.08 8.23
C LEU A 63 26.91 -5.70 8.48
N MET A 64 27.16 -4.63 9.24
CA MET A 64 28.52 -4.26 9.61
C MET A 64 29.18 -5.33 10.49
N MET A 65 28.43 -5.93 11.42
CA MET A 65 28.90 -7.02 12.27
C MET A 65 29.16 -8.32 11.48
N SER A 66 28.43 -8.54 10.39
CA SER A 66 28.66 -9.64 9.45
C SER A 66 29.97 -9.52 8.65
N GLY A 67 30.74 -8.44 8.82
CA GLY A 67 32.05 -8.24 8.19
C GLY A 67 32.00 -7.33 6.96
N LEU A 68 30.84 -6.74 6.62
CA LEU A 68 30.78 -5.74 5.56
C LEU A 68 31.32 -4.41 6.06
N THR A 69 32.11 -3.73 5.22
CA THR A 69 32.49 -2.35 5.52
C THR A 69 31.27 -1.43 5.42
N TRP A 70 31.25 -0.30 6.14
CA TRP A 70 30.05 0.54 6.24
C TRP A 70 29.47 0.98 4.89
N TRP A 71 30.32 1.28 3.89
CA TRP A 71 29.87 1.61 2.53
C TRP A 71 29.23 0.42 1.80
N GLN A 72 29.71 -0.81 2.03
CA GLN A 72 29.11 -2.02 1.47
C GLN A 72 27.77 -2.33 2.15
N ALA A 73 27.67 -2.14 3.46
CA ALA A 73 26.43 -2.30 4.21
C ALA A 73 25.35 -1.33 3.70
N VAL A 74 25.69 -0.05 3.53
CA VAL A 74 24.78 0.96 2.96
C VAL A 74 24.33 0.57 1.54
N LEU A 75 25.25 0.13 0.68
CA LEU A 75 24.91 -0.33 -0.67
C LEU A 75 24.00 -1.56 -0.67
N ALA A 76 24.26 -2.55 0.18
CA ALA A 76 23.43 -3.74 0.29
C ALA A 76 22.00 -3.40 0.76
N VAL A 77 21.87 -2.50 1.74
CA VAL A 77 20.56 -2.01 2.21
C VAL A 77 19.84 -1.25 1.11
N PHE A 78 20.54 -0.37 0.39
CA PHE A 78 19.96 0.38 -0.73
C PHE A 78 19.47 -0.55 -1.83
N LEU A 79 20.27 -1.54 -2.22
CA LEU A 79 19.91 -2.51 -3.25
C LEU A 79 18.71 -3.37 -2.83
N GLY A 80 18.68 -3.81 -1.57
CA GLY A 80 17.56 -4.54 -1.00
C GLY A 80 16.27 -3.72 -1.06
N ASN A 81 16.33 -2.45 -0.66
CA ASN A 81 15.19 -1.53 -0.74
C ASN A 81 14.71 -1.32 -2.19
N LEU A 82 15.63 -1.23 -3.16
CA LEU A 82 15.29 -1.08 -4.57
C LEU A 82 14.57 -2.32 -5.13
N ILE A 83 15.02 -3.51 -4.76
CA ILE A 83 14.42 -4.78 -5.20
C ILE A 83 13.00 -4.91 -4.65
N ILE A 84 12.77 -4.61 -3.36
CA ILE A 84 11.42 -4.69 -2.77
C ILE A 84 10.51 -3.55 -3.22
N TYR A 85 11.07 -2.42 -3.66
CA TYR A 85 10.28 -1.26 -4.09
C TYR A 85 9.42 -1.59 -5.32
N ILE A 86 9.92 -2.41 -6.25
CA ILE A 86 9.20 -2.77 -7.48
C ILE A 86 7.86 -3.48 -7.19
N PRO A 87 7.83 -4.62 -6.47
CA PRO A 87 6.56 -5.27 -6.15
C PRO A 87 5.69 -4.39 -5.24
N LEU A 88 6.28 -3.60 -4.34
CA LEU A 88 5.54 -2.67 -3.48
C LEU A 88 4.80 -1.61 -4.30
N ALA A 89 5.46 -1.01 -5.30
CA ALA A 89 4.87 -0.02 -6.19
C ALA A 89 3.75 -0.62 -7.05
N LEU A 90 3.94 -1.86 -7.55
CA LEU A 90 2.91 -2.57 -8.31
C LEU A 90 1.67 -2.88 -7.45
N ASN A 91 1.86 -3.33 -6.20
CA ASN A 91 0.75 -3.55 -5.26
C ASN A 91 0.04 -2.23 -4.90
N GLY A 92 0.80 -1.15 -4.71
CA GLY A 92 0.26 0.18 -4.41
C GLY A 92 -0.59 0.77 -5.55
N HIS A 93 -0.33 0.39 -6.81
CA HIS A 93 -1.09 0.87 -7.97
C HIS A 93 -2.57 0.49 -7.90
N ALA A 94 -2.89 -0.73 -7.47
CA ALA A 94 -4.28 -1.19 -7.34
C ALA A 94 -5.04 -0.36 -6.27
N GLY A 95 -4.42 -0.10 -5.12
CA GLY A 95 -4.99 0.74 -4.07
C GLY A 95 -5.19 2.20 -4.52
N ALA A 96 -4.22 2.77 -5.25
CA ALA A 96 -4.30 4.14 -5.74
C ALA A 96 -5.34 4.34 -6.86
N LYS A 97 -5.49 3.35 -7.76
CA LYS A 97 -6.42 3.40 -8.89
C LYS A 97 -7.88 3.25 -8.43
N TYR A 98 -8.15 2.23 -7.63
CA TYR A 98 -9.52 1.87 -7.22
C TYR A 98 -9.96 2.49 -5.88
N GLY A 99 -9.04 3.03 -5.08
CA GLY A 99 -9.36 3.64 -3.78
C GLY A 99 -10.00 2.67 -2.79
N ILE A 100 -9.74 1.38 -2.99
CA ILE A 100 -10.18 0.29 -2.11
C ILE A 100 -9.15 0.08 -1.00
N PRO A 101 -9.58 -0.10 0.26
CA PRO A 101 -8.66 -0.38 1.35
C PRO A 101 -8.05 -1.78 1.18
N PHE A 102 -6.82 -1.97 1.67
CA PHE A 102 -6.06 -3.21 1.51
C PHE A 102 -6.83 -4.50 1.90
N PRO A 103 -7.64 -4.54 2.98
CA PRO A 103 -8.47 -5.70 3.29
C PRO A 103 -9.48 -6.07 2.19
N VAL A 104 -10.03 -5.08 1.47
CA VAL A 104 -10.96 -5.32 0.35
C VAL A 104 -10.21 -5.84 -0.86
N PHE A 105 -8.98 -5.38 -1.09
CA PHE A 105 -8.10 -5.95 -2.12
C PHE A 105 -7.70 -7.40 -1.80
N LEU A 106 -7.41 -7.70 -0.53
CA LEU A 106 -7.12 -9.07 -0.08
C LEU A 106 -8.32 -10.01 -0.24
N ARG A 107 -9.56 -9.53 -0.06
CA ARG A 107 -10.77 -10.34 -0.30
C ARG A 107 -10.85 -10.86 -1.74
N ALA A 108 -10.31 -10.15 -2.71
CA ALA A 108 -10.25 -10.60 -4.10
C ALA A 108 -9.27 -11.78 -4.31
N SER A 109 -8.24 -11.90 -3.45
CA SER A 109 -7.21 -12.95 -3.56
C SER A 109 -7.43 -14.12 -2.59
N PHE A 110 -7.88 -13.85 -1.36
CA PHE A 110 -8.01 -14.83 -0.27
C PHE A 110 -9.46 -15.14 0.13
N GLY A 111 -10.44 -14.50 -0.51
CA GLY A 111 -11.85 -14.64 -0.15
C GLY A 111 -12.24 -13.87 1.12
N THR A 112 -13.54 -13.88 1.44
CA THR A 112 -14.12 -13.09 2.55
C THR A 112 -13.69 -13.60 3.93
N THR A 113 -13.57 -14.91 4.09
CA THR A 113 -13.15 -15.55 5.36
C THR A 113 -11.63 -15.60 5.50
N GLY A 114 -10.89 -15.77 4.40
CA GLY A 114 -9.42 -15.80 4.41
C GLY A 114 -8.77 -14.43 4.67
N SER A 115 -9.51 -13.32 4.49
CA SER A 115 -9.00 -11.97 4.77
C SER A 115 -8.91 -11.64 6.28
N ASN A 116 -9.45 -12.49 7.16
CA ASN A 116 -9.45 -12.30 8.61
C ASN A 116 -8.48 -13.23 9.35
N ILE A 117 -7.82 -14.11 8.61
CA ILE A 117 -6.81 -15.06 9.09
C ILE A 117 -5.52 -14.64 8.36
N PRO A 118 -4.62 -13.88 9.00
CA PRO A 118 -3.52 -13.19 8.34
C PRO A 118 -2.56 -14.08 7.55
#